data_AF-A0A4V3HFP3-F1
#
_entry.id   AF-A0A4V3HFP3-F1
#
_cell.length_a   1.000
_cell.length_b   1.000
_cell.length_c   1.000
_cell.angle_alpha   90.00
_cell.angle_beta   90.00
_cell.angle_gamma   90.00
#
_symmetry.space_group_name_H-M   'P 1'
#
loop_
_entity.id
_entity.type
_entity.pdbx_description
1 polymer ?
#
loop_
_entity_poly.entity_id
_entity_poly.type
_entity_poly.pdbx_seq_one_letter_code
_entity_poly.pdbx_strand_id
1 'polypeptide(L)'
;MGTNTIVSLTVAGVLAVGPFAASMAMAAGDVCGTLSGTDADAANAANAANAASGASPVSGFHVREGEPVNLLTGGKTTPGTLHVYADNGVYRLYWQPEGRVERYVLANAGPNAVRLIAMPTQGVPARNGEPGTMLAPQQVLSCPML
;
A
#
# COMPACT_ATOMS: atom_id res chain seq x y z
N MET A 1 -30.17 -11.36 -20.65
CA MET A 1 -29.36 -11.86 -19.52
C MET A 1 -27.92 -11.44 -19.77
N GLY A 2 -27.24 -10.58 -19.02
CA GLY A 2 -27.60 -9.48 -18.15
C GLY A 2 -26.51 -8.43 -18.39
N THR A 3 -26.92 -7.19 -18.62
CA THR A 3 -26.08 -6.08 -19.07
C THR A 3 -25.19 -5.61 -17.92
N ASN A 4 -23.87 -5.69 -18.07
CA ASN A 4 -22.93 -5.13 -17.09
C ASN A 4 -22.89 -3.61 -17.21
N THR A 5 -23.47 -2.94 -16.22
CA THR A 5 -23.54 -1.49 -16.08
C THR A 5 -22.14 -0.91 -15.95
N ILE A 6 -21.72 -0.15 -16.97
CA ILE A 6 -20.56 0.73 -16.93
C ILE A 6 -20.88 1.86 -15.95
N VAL A 7 -20.16 1.92 -14.82
CA VAL A 7 -20.26 3.04 -13.90
C VAL A 7 -19.65 4.27 -14.58
N SER A 8 -20.53 5.21 -14.93
CA SER A 8 -20.20 6.45 -15.61
C SER A 8 -19.34 7.35 -14.70
N LEU A 9 -18.17 7.76 -15.20
CA LEU A 9 -17.37 8.84 -14.65
C LEU A 9 -18.07 10.17 -14.98
N THR A 10 -18.73 10.78 -13.99
CA THR A 10 -19.13 12.19 -14.10
C THR A 10 -17.99 13.04 -13.55
N VAL A 11 -17.18 13.59 -14.45
CA VAL A 11 -16.21 14.65 -14.12
C VAL A 11 -16.99 15.96 -14.06
N ALA A 12 -17.24 16.45 -12.84
CA ALA A 12 -17.64 17.83 -12.63
C ALA A 12 -16.39 18.72 -12.74
N GLY A 13 -16.48 19.73 -13.60
CA GLY A 13 -15.32 20.41 -14.19
C GLY A 13 -14.72 21.56 -13.40
N VAL A 14 -13.70 22.18 -13.99
CA VAL A 14 -13.37 23.60 -13.86
C VAL A 14 -12.79 24.05 -15.19
N LEU A 15 -13.46 25.03 -15.83
CA LEU A 15 -12.89 25.86 -16.90
C LEU A 15 -11.83 26.77 -16.30
N ALA A 16 -10.60 26.76 -16.84
CA ALA A 16 -9.72 27.92 -16.79
C ALA A 16 -8.76 27.87 -17.99
N VAL A 17 -8.83 28.92 -18.81
CA VAL A 17 -7.97 29.18 -19.98
C VAL A 17 -6.69 29.85 -19.49
N GLY A 18 -5.52 29.29 -19.83
CA GLY A 18 -4.22 29.93 -19.64
C GLY A 18 -3.08 29.01 -20.07
N PRO A 19 -2.14 29.44 -20.94
CA PRO A 19 -0.94 28.68 -21.24
C PRO A 19 0.10 28.94 -20.14
N PHE A 20 1.04 27.99 -19.99
CA PHE A 20 2.23 27.98 -19.12
C PHE A 20 2.14 27.18 -17.81
N ALA A 21 2.97 26.13 -17.83
CA ALA A 21 3.66 25.48 -16.71
C ALA A 21 2.86 24.61 -15.74
N ALA A 22 3.40 23.40 -15.59
CA ALA A 22 3.00 22.33 -14.68
C ALA A 22 2.65 22.81 -13.27
N SER A 23 1.50 22.35 -12.77
CA SER A 23 1.25 21.96 -11.37
C SER A 23 -0.18 21.46 -11.24
N MET A 24 -0.42 20.17 -11.52
CA MET A 24 -1.62 19.51 -11.00
C MET A 24 -1.39 19.26 -9.51
N ALA A 25 -1.72 20.28 -8.71
CA ALA A 25 -1.97 20.10 -7.29
C ALA A 25 -3.25 19.27 -7.16
N MET A 26 -3.10 17.95 -7.04
CA MET A 26 -4.20 17.10 -6.61
C MET A 26 -4.51 17.46 -5.15
N ALA A 27 -5.78 17.73 -4.87
CA ALA A 27 -6.28 17.99 -3.53
C ALA A 27 -5.79 16.89 -2.58
N ALA A 28 -4.87 17.25 -1.70
CA ALA A 28 -4.41 16.39 -0.63
C ALA A 28 -5.57 16.22 0.36
N GLY A 29 -6.35 15.14 0.18
CA GLY A 29 -6.73 14.41 1.38
C GLY A 29 -5.43 14.04 2.09
N ASP A 30 -5.32 14.20 3.41
CA ASP A 30 -4.10 13.94 4.18
C ASP A 30 -3.57 12.51 3.93
N VAL A 31 -2.75 12.35 2.89
CA VAL A 31 -2.06 11.11 2.59
C VAL A 31 -0.87 11.06 3.53
N CYS A 32 -0.92 10.13 4.47
CA CYS A 32 0.17 9.82 5.38
C CYS A 32 1.41 9.34 4.63
N GLY A 33 1.22 8.58 3.56
CA GLY A 33 2.32 7.99 2.83
C GLY A 33 1.86 7.01 1.77
N THR A 34 2.79 6.21 1.27
CA THR A 34 2.53 5.15 0.29
C THR A 34 3.13 3.84 0.76
N LEU A 35 2.36 2.75 0.72
CA LEU A 35 2.87 1.39 0.85
C LEU A 35 3.28 0.88 -0.53
N SER A 36 4.51 0.41 -0.67
CA SER A 36 5.05 -0.13 -1.91
C SER A 36 5.97 -1.31 -1.63
N GLY A 37 6.04 -2.24 -2.58
CA GLY A 37 6.93 -3.37 -2.49
C GLY A 37 8.38 -2.93 -2.54
N THR A 38 9.25 -3.72 -1.91
CA THR A 38 10.67 -3.65 -2.25
C THR A 38 10.85 -4.51 -3.49
N ASP A 39 11.12 -3.91 -4.65
CA ASP A 39 11.43 -4.69 -5.85
C ASP A 39 12.54 -5.70 -5.53
N ALA A 40 12.16 -6.97 -5.48
CA ALA A 40 13.08 -8.07 -5.29
C ALA A 40 13.70 -8.45 -6.65
N ASP A 41 14.47 -7.53 -7.24
CA ASP A 41 15.74 -7.89 -7.87
C ASP A 41 16.86 -7.82 -6.79
N ALA A 42 16.49 -8.30 -5.60
CA ALA A 42 17.24 -8.23 -4.35
C ALA A 42 17.93 -9.56 -4.08
N ALA A 43 18.80 -9.99 -4.99
CA ALA A 43 19.79 -11.03 -4.73
C ALA A 43 20.85 -10.61 -3.67
N ASN A 44 20.66 -9.49 -2.97
CA ASN A 44 21.59 -9.05 -1.95
C ASN A 44 20.86 -8.26 -0.86
N ALA A 45 20.45 -8.95 0.22
CA ALA A 45 19.88 -8.34 1.43
C ALA A 45 20.80 -7.25 2.05
N ALA A 46 22.10 -7.27 1.72
CA ALA A 46 23.05 -6.22 2.09
C ALA A 46 22.83 -4.87 1.35
N ASN A 47 22.13 -4.85 0.21
CA ASN A 47 21.86 -3.64 -0.57
C ASN A 47 20.50 -2.99 -0.26
N ALA A 48 19.57 -3.70 0.38
CA ALA A 48 18.28 -3.15 0.80
C ALA A 48 18.45 -2.00 1.82
N ALA A 49 19.46 -2.10 2.68
CA ALA A 49 19.87 -1.04 3.60
C ALA A 49 20.44 0.21 2.87
N ASN A 50 21.05 0.03 1.69
CA ASN A 50 21.57 1.14 0.86
C ASN A 50 20.52 1.73 -0.08
N ALA A 51 19.47 0.96 -0.44
CA ALA A 51 18.31 1.47 -1.19
C ALA A 51 17.41 2.39 -0.34
N ALA A 52 17.55 2.34 1.00
CA ALA A 52 16.90 3.27 1.92
C ALA A 52 17.39 4.73 1.76
N SER A 53 18.52 4.94 1.09
CA SER A 53 19.04 6.26 0.71
C SER A 53 18.73 6.58 -0.76
N GLY A 54 17.45 6.75 -1.10
CA GLY A 54 17.06 7.52 -2.29
C GLY A 54 16.33 6.82 -3.44
N ALA A 55 15.85 5.58 -3.27
CA ALA A 55 15.02 4.94 -4.30
C ALA A 55 13.52 5.16 -4.01
N SER A 56 12.80 5.84 -4.91
CA SER A 56 11.33 5.80 -4.96
C SER A 56 10.88 4.38 -5.32
N PRO A 57 10.20 3.63 -4.43
CA PRO A 57 9.58 2.38 -4.79
C PRO A 57 8.22 2.74 -5.39
N VAL A 58 8.12 2.67 -6.72
CA VAL A 58 6.85 2.88 -7.46
C VAL A 58 6.25 1.52 -7.88
N SER A 59 6.81 0.43 -7.37
CA SER A 59 6.42 -0.91 -7.77
C SER A 59 5.38 -1.51 -6.83
N GLY A 60 4.53 -2.34 -7.40
CA GLY A 60 3.52 -3.08 -6.65
C GLY A 60 4.15 -4.08 -5.67
N PHE A 61 3.31 -4.75 -4.89
CA PHE A 61 3.75 -5.84 -4.00
C PHE A 61 2.82 -7.04 -4.10
N HIS A 62 3.34 -8.23 -3.84
CA HIS A 62 2.50 -9.42 -3.77
C HIS A 62 1.79 -9.52 -2.43
N VAL A 63 0.52 -9.87 -2.46
CA VAL A 63 -0.24 -10.19 -1.26
C VAL A 63 0.07 -11.62 -0.85
N ARG A 64 1.17 -11.81 -0.12
CA ARG A 64 1.59 -13.09 0.43
C ARG A 64 2.19 -12.89 1.81
N GLU A 65 2.08 -13.92 2.64
CA GLU A 65 2.75 -13.95 3.95
C GLU A 65 4.27 -13.76 3.79
N GLY A 66 4.83 -12.81 4.54
CA GLY A 66 6.26 -12.50 4.53
C GLY A 66 6.69 -11.51 3.44
N GLU A 67 5.78 -10.92 2.67
CA GLU A 67 6.17 -9.97 1.63
C GLU A 67 6.82 -8.70 2.22
N PRO A 68 8.02 -8.30 1.77
CA PRO A 68 8.60 -7.03 2.18
C PRO A 68 7.84 -5.85 1.54
N VAL A 69 7.31 -4.97 2.40
CA VAL A 69 6.52 -3.80 2.00
C VAL A 69 6.97 -2.60 2.84
N ASN A 70 7.39 -1.55 2.17
CA ASN A 70 7.84 -0.32 2.82
C ASN A 70 6.73 0.71 2.88
N LEU A 71 6.67 1.46 3.98
CA LEU A 71 5.88 2.68 4.09
C LEU A 71 6.77 3.90 3.83
N LEU A 72 6.39 4.72 2.86
CA LEU A 72 7.06 5.97 2.51
C LEU A 72 6.23 7.16 2.99
N THR A 73 6.74 7.90 3.97
CA THR A 73 6.04 9.03 4.60
C THR A 73 7.01 10.20 4.79
N GLY A 74 6.70 11.37 4.22
CA GLY A 74 7.45 12.61 4.46
C GLY A 74 8.96 12.52 4.19
N GLY A 75 9.38 11.72 3.20
CA GLY A 75 10.79 11.48 2.89
C GLY A 75 11.48 10.42 3.76
N LYS A 76 10.76 9.79 4.68
CA LYS A 76 11.23 8.64 5.48
C LYS A 76 10.69 7.34 4.89
N THR A 77 11.56 6.34 4.83
CA THR A 77 11.19 4.95 4.54
C THR A 77 11.14 4.17 5.84
N THR A 78 10.00 3.51 6.10
CA THR A 78 9.82 2.57 7.21
C THR A 78 9.71 1.17 6.64
N PRO A 79 10.74 0.31 6.81
CA PRO A 79 10.67 -1.07 6.40
C PRO A 79 9.59 -1.83 7.15
N GLY A 80 8.96 -2.78 6.49
CA GLY A 80 8.01 -3.67 7.14
C GLY A 80 7.70 -4.91 6.32
N THR A 81 6.89 -5.76 6.92
CA THR A 81 6.52 -7.06 6.37
C THR A 81 5.00 -7.19 6.33
N LEU A 82 4.50 -7.69 5.21
CA LEU A 82 3.11 -8.06 5.04
C LEU A 82 2.87 -9.44 5.66
N HIS A 83 1.88 -9.51 6.52
CA HIS A 83 1.32 -10.74 7.01
C HIS A 83 -0.10 -10.90 6.47
N VAL A 84 -0.40 -12.08 5.95
CA VAL A 84 -1.71 -12.36 5.36
C VAL A 84 -2.37 -13.46 6.17
N TYR A 85 -3.59 -13.21 6.64
CA TYR A 85 -4.37 -14.16 7.41
C TYR A 85 -5.65 -14.50 6.66
N ALA A 86 -6.01 -15.78 6.69
CA ALA A 86 -7.28 -16.28 6.17
C ALA A 86 -8.24 -16.56 7.33
N ASP A 87 -9.49 -16.14 7.15
CA ASP A 87 -10.57 -16.40 8.09
C ASP A 87 -11.87 -16.55 7.30
N ASN A 88 -12.49 -17.73 7.36
CA ASN A 88 -13.76 -18.00 6.68
C ASN A 88 -13.80 -17.60 5.19
N GLY A 89 -12.69 -17.81 4.46
CA GLY A 89 -12.57 -17.47 3.04
C GLY A 89 -12.27 -16.00 2.73
N VAL A 90 -12.06 -15.17 3.76
CA VAL A 90 -11.64 -13.77 3.63
C VAL A 90 -10.17 -13.64 4.00
N TYR A 91 -9.39 -12.98 3.13
CA TYR A 91 -8.01 -12.62 3.41
C TYR A 91 -7.93 -11.24 4.06
N ARG A 92 -7.20 -11.15 5.17
CA ARG A 92 -6.88 -9.91 5.88
C ARG A 92 -5.38 -9.66 5.81
N LEU A 93 -5.03 -8.46 5.39
CA LEU A 93 -3.65 -8.02 5.24
C LEU A 93 -3.26 -7.19 6.45
N TYR A 94 -2.15 -7.53 7.07
CA TYR A 94 -1.54 -6.78 8.16
C TYR A 94 -0.14 -6.37 7.74
N TRP A 95 0.25 -5.13 8.01
CA TRP A 95 1.61 -4.68 7.86
C TRP A 95 2.23 -4.49 9.23
N GLN A 96 3.43 -5.03 9.39
CA GLN A 96 4.22 -4.95 10.61
C GLN A 96 5.50 -4.15 10.33
N PRO A 97 5.76 -3.02 11.01
CA PRO A 97 7.03 -2.34 10.91
C PRO A 97 8.17 -3.24 11.41
N GLU A 98 9.33 -3.18 10.75
CA GLU A 98 10.51 -3.92 11.17
C GLU A 98 10.91 -3.53 12.61
N GLY A 99 11.24 -4.53 13.44
CA GLY A 99 11.61 -4.32 14.84
C GLY A 99 10.46 -3.98 15.79
N ARG A 100 9.21 -3.87 15.30
CA ARG A 100 8.02 -3.68 16.14
C ARG A 100 7.19 -4.96 16.21
N VAL A 101 6.50 -5.15 17.34
CA VAL A 101 5.52 -6.24 17.53
C VAL A 101 4.11 -5.85 17.08
N GLU A 102 3.85 -4.55 16.96
CA GLU A 102 2.54 -4.03 16.59
C GLU A 102 2.26 -4.25 15.10
N ARG A 103 1.02 -4.66 14.81
CA ARG A 103 0.55 -4.94 13.46
C ARG A 103 -0.63 -4.05 13.12
N TYR A 104 -0.61 -3.50 11.92
CA TYR A 104 -1.66 -2.64 11.40
C TYR A 104 -2.39 -3.35 10.29
N VAL A 105 -3.70 -3.54 10.40
CA VAL A 105 -4.49 -4.03 9.28
C VAL A 105 -4.49 -2.99 8.16
N LEU A 106 -4.45 -3.44 6.91
CA LEU A 106 -4.65 -2.63 5.73
C LEU A 106 -6.15 -2.59 5.42
N ALA A 107 -6.85 -1.61 5.99
CA ALA A 107 -8.28 -1.43 5.73
C ALA A 107 -8.50 -0.66 4.42
N ASN A 108 -9.18 -1.27 3.46
CA ASN A 108 -9.49 -0.63 2.19
C ASN A 108 -10.23 0.71 2.40
N ALA A 109 -9.70 1.78 1.80
CA ALA A 109 -10.25 3.13 1.82
C ALA A 109 -10.46 3.72 0.41
N GLY A 110 -10.20 2.94 -0.64
CA GLY A 110 -10.33 3.32 -2.04
C GLY A 110 -9.59 2.36 -2.98
N PRO A 111 -9.68 2.54 -4.31
CA PRO A 111 -9.11 1.60 -5.29
C PRO A 111 -7.61 1.35 -5.15
N ASN A 112 -6.86 2.35 -4.68
CA ASN A 112 -5.43 2.26 -4.36
C ASN A 112 -5.13 2.98 -3.04
N ALA A 113 -6.04 2.87 -2.06
CA ALA A 113 -5.92 3.56 -0.80
C ALA A 113 -6.31 2.67 0.37
N VAL A 114 -5.54 2.74 1.44
CA VAL A 114 -5.75 1.99 2.67
C VAL A 114 -5.63 2.89 3.90
N ARG A 115 -6.20 2.43 5.01
CA ARG A 115 -5.96 2.96 6.35
C ARG A 115 -5.22 1.91 7.15
N LEU A 116 -4.19 2.34 7.88
CA LEU A 116 -3.51 1.51 8.86
C LEU A 116 -4.25 1.61 10.19
N ILE A 117 -4.68 0.47 10.73
CA ILE A 117 -5.43 0.39 11.99
C ILE A 117 -4.80 -0.68 12.88
N ALA A 118 -4.37 -0.30 14.08
CA ALA A 118 -3.82 -1.23 15.06
C ALA A 118 -4.92 -2.17 15.55
N MET A 119 -4.81 -3.46 15.24
CA MET A 119 -5.77 -4.48 15.67
C MET A 119 -5.07 -5.83 15.90
N PRO A 120 -5.57 -6.65 16.84
CA PRO A 120 -5.12 -8.03 16.97
C PRO A 120 -5.31 -8.80 15.67
N THR A 121 -4.37 -9.70 15.35
CA THR A 121 -4.51 -10.55 14.16
C THR A 121 -5.68 -11.50 14.30
N GLN A 122 -6.47 -11.60 13.24
CA GLN A 122 -7.64 -12.47 13.15
C GLN A 122 -7.46 -13.51 12.06
N GLY A 123 -7.78 -14.76 12.38
CA GLY A 123 -7.65 -15.90 11.47
C GLY A 123 -6.35 -16.66 11.62
N VAL A 124 -6.04 -17.49 10.62
CA VAL A 124 -4.79 -18.26 10.55
C VAL A 124 -3.88 -17.71 9.46
N PRO A 125 -2.54 -17.77 9.61
CA PRO A 125 -1.64 -17.34 8.55
C PRO A 125 -1.93 -18.05 7.23
N ALA A 126 -1.97 -17.28 6.14
CA ALA A 126 -2.09 -17.81 4.78
C ALA A 126 -0.86 -18.69 4.47
N ARG A 127 -1.08 -19.75 3.70
CA ARG A 127 -0.04 -20.74 3.38
C ARG A 127 0.19 -20.80 1.88
N ASN A 128 1.28 -21.42 1.48
CA ASN A 128 1.54 -21.78 0.07
C ASN A 128 1.50 -20.59 -0.91
N GLY A 129 1.92 -19.40 -0.45
CA GLY A 129 1.97 -18.20 -1.30
C GLY A 129 0.61 -17.55 -1.57
N GLU A 130 -0.47 -17.97 -0.90
CA GLU A 130 -1.80 -17.39 -1.05
C GLU A 130 -1.93 -16.04 -0.32
N PRO A 131 -2.76 -15.11 -0.84
CA PRO A 131 -3.45 -15.16 -2.14
C PRO A 131 -2.54 -14.91 -3.37
N GLY A 132 -1.32 -14.40 -3.18
CA GLY A 132 -0.28 -14.27 -4.22
C GLY A 132 -0.51 -13.16 -5.26
N THR A 133 -1.69 -12.54 -5.24
CA THR A 133 -2.09 -11.46 -6.15
C THR A 133 -1.22 -10.22 -5.98
N MET A 134 -0.86 -9.55 -7.07
CA MET A 134 -0.09 -8.30 -7.01
C MET A 134 -1.03 -7.10 -6.83
N LEU A 135 -0.70 -6.21 -5.90
CA LEU A 135 -1.35 -4.91 -5.73
C LEU A 135 -0.44 -3.79 -6.22
N ALA A 136 -1.04 -2.75 -6.82
CA ALA A 136 -0.35 -1.50 -7.06
C ALA A 136 0.03 -0.82 -5.73
N PRO A 137 0.98 0.13 -5.72
CA PRO A 137 1.27 0.94 -4.55
C PRO A 137 -0.01 1.53 -3.93
N GLN A 138 -0.14 1.44 -2.60
CA GLN A 138 -1.34 1.86 -1.88
C GLN A 138 -1.07 3.16 -1.12
N GLN A 139 -1.91 4.17 -1.32
CA GLN A 139 -1.88 5.40 -0.53
C GLN A 139 -2.38 5.11 0.89
N VAL A 140 -1.63 5.52 1.89
CA VAL A 140 -2.03 5.40 3.29
C VAL A 140 -2.68 6.70 3.72
N LEU A 141 -3.95 6.62 4.15
CA LEU A 141 -4.74 7.79 4.55
C LEU A 141 -4.77 8.03 6.06
N SER A 142 -4.13 7.17 6.86
CA SER A 142 -4.03 7.33 8.31
C SER A 142 -2.63 6.96 8.78
N CYS A 143 -1.95 7.91 9.44
CA CYS A 143 -0.68 7.68 10.12
C CYS A 143 -0.92 7.27 11.58
N PRO A 144 -0.87 5.98 11.94
CA PRO A 144 -0.59 5.62 13.32
C PRO A 144 0.79 6.15 13.72
N MET A 145 1.05 6.30 15.02
CA MET A 145 2.40 6.61 15.52
C MET A 145 3.29 5.38 15.34
N LEU A 146 4.09 5.40 14.27
CA LEU A 146 5.01 4.33 13.86
C LEU A 146 6.42 4.48 14.40
#